data_AF-A0A7S3CIW7-F1
#
_entry.id   AF-A0A7S3CIW7-F1
#
_cell.length_a   1.000
_cell.length_b   1.000
_cell.length_c   1.000
_cell.angle_alpha   90.00
_cell.angle_beta   90.00
_cell.angle_gamma   90.00
#
_symmetry.space_group_name_H-M   'P 1'
#
loop_
_entity.id
_entity.type
_entity.pdbx_description
1 polymer ?
#
loop_
_entity_poly.entity_id
_entity_poly.type
_entity_poly.pdbx_seq_one_letter_code
_entity_poly.pdbx_strand_id
1 'polypeptide(L)'
;SNLRFLALIAVRDPPKQSSITAVKQCFSAGIVVRMLTGDHPATAEAIAKEIGIIPAGPAAKGVITTGPKMDAMSDDDLDKMPELPLIVARCSPESKVRMVEALHRRGKIAAMTGDGVNDSPSIKEADVGIAMGITGSDVTKGVADIVLADDNFATIVSAVREGRRIFASISNFVMHLLSGNMAEAVVLLVSLAFVIDDNGFPIFVLSPIAILFINTATGSGPAIGIALDDCASDLMKRPPVKHSIFTKETIMDCMFYGTVMGGMSLAAFSIYFWVIADANFGVNCNTNEGTDCDTVLEARASSFLALNTLLLVHAYNCRHQRMPFWKSPLDNWVLLGSLIGGTLICLLLLYVPYLSTKVFKHKGGAWEWAMVGCLSVAFMMVCEFYKLVKRTFLPPLTTYVADKKLDSITVEGAKPMLQ
;
A
#
# COMPACT_ATOMS: atom_id res chain seq x y z
N SER A 1 -9.17 57.85 34.98
CA SER A 1 -9.80 58.14 33.66
C SER A 1 -9.38 59.53 33.14
N ASN A 2 -8.09 59.72 32.85
CA ASN A 2 -7.55 60.96 32.28
C ASN A 2 -6.40 60.62 31.29
N LEU A 3 -6.62 59.63 30.43
CA LEU A 3 -5.64 59.18 29.43
C LEU A 3 -5.87 59.92 28.10
N ARG A 4 -4.80 60.43 27.49
CA ARG A 4 -4.83 61.00 26.13
C ARG A 4 -4.48 59.90 25.13
N PHE A 5 -5.44 59.49 24.32
CA PHE A 5 -5.19 58.58 23.20
C PHE A 5 -4.15 59.22 22.25
N LEU A 6 -3.10 58.48 21.92
CA LEU A 6 -2.02 58.94 21.03
C LEU A 6 -2.12 58.29 19.65
N ALA A 7 -2.13 56.97 19.59
CA ALA A 7 -2.19 56.21 18.34
C ALA A 7 -2.71 54.77 18.58
N LEU A 8 -3.17 54.13 17.49
CA LEU A 8 -3.45 52.70 17.42
C LEU A 8 -2.41 52.05 16.50
N ILE A 9 -1.73 51.01 17.00
CA ILE A 9 -0.81 50.21 16.20
C ILE A 9 -1.42 48.82 16.08
N ALA A 10 -1.62 48.35 14.84
CA ALA A 10 -2.08 47.00 14.55
C ALA A 10 -0.88 46.15 14.11
N VAL A 11 -0.60 45.09 14.84
CA VAL A 11 0.42 44.08 14.50
C VAL A 11 -0.30 42.78 14.20
N ARG A 12 0.14 42.07 13.17
CA ARG A 12 -0.40 40.75 12.80
C ARG A 12 0.74 39.78 12.53
N ASP A 13 0.50 38.51 12.85
CA ASP A 13 1.35 37.40 12.43
C ASP A 13 0.74 36.76 11.17
N PRO A 14 1.30 36.99 9.97
CA PRO A 14 0.73 36.49 8.73
C PRO A 14 1.00 34.98 8.56
N PRO A 15 0.04 34.20 8.03
CA PRO A 15 0.28 32.80 7.74
C PRO A 15 1.32 32.64 6.62
N LYS A 16 2.15 31.59 6.73
CA LYS A 16 3.12 31.23 5.68
C LYS A 16 2.38 30.88 4.39
N GLN A 17 2.89 31.33 3.23
CA GLN A 17 2.33 30.99 1.91
C GLN A 17 2.27 29.47 1.65
N SER A 18 3.22 28.72 2.23
CA SER A 18 3.24 27.27 2.18
C SER A 18 2.01 26.63 2.84
N SER A 19 1.50 27.22 3.93
CA SER A 19 0.31 26.75 4.64
C SER A 19 -0.95 26.85 3.78
N ILE A 20 -1.10 27.93 3.00
CA ILE A 20 -2.24 28.09 2.08
C ILE A 20 -2.27 26.98 1.03
N THR A 21 -1.10 26.69 0.45
CA THR A 21 -0.95 25.63 -0.57
C THR A 21 -1.19 24.25 0.04
N ALA A 22 -0.66 24.01 1.23
CA ALA A 22 -0.80 22.76 1.95
C ALA A 22 -2.26 22.45 2.35
N VAL A 23 -3.01 23.45 2.85
CA VAL A 23 -4.43 23.29 3.16
C VAL A 23 -5.24 22.91 1.92
N LYS A 24 -4.97 23.56 0.77
CA LYS A 24 -5.60 23.18 -0.52
C LYS A 24 -5.27 21.74 -0.92
N GLN A 25 -4.01 21.31 -0.75
CA GLN A 25 -3.60 19.94 -1.05
C GLN A 25 -4.29 18.92 -0.13
N CYS A 26 -4.42 19.21 1.17
CA CYS A 26 -5.19 18.39 2.10
C CYS A 26 -6.63 18.20 1.62
N PHE A 27 -7.32 19.27 1.23
CA PHE A 27 -8.68 19.17 0.72
C PHE A 27 -8.77 18.38 -0.59
N SER A 28 -7.82 18.54 -1.52
CA SER A 28 -7.77 17.73 -2.74
C SER A 28 -7.58 16.24 -2.47
N ALA A 29 -6.94 15.90 -1.35
CA ALA A 29 -6.73 14.54 -0.85
C ALA A 29 -7.88 14.03 0.05
N GLY A 30 -8.95 14.81 0.23
CA GLY A 30 -10.09 14.46 1.08
C GLY A 30 -9.80 14.52 2.59
N ILE A 31 -8.78 15.27 2.99
CA ILE A 31 -8.40 15.51 4.38
C ILE A 31 -9.05 16.81 4.84
N VAL A 32 -9.72 16.78 5.99
CA VAL A 32 -10.37 17.95 6.58
C VAL A 32 -9.41 18.58 7.58
N VAL A 33 -9.03 19.83 7.34
CA VAL A 33 -8.18 20.61 8.25
C VAL A 33 -9.07 21.35 9.24
N ARG A 34 -8.74 21.26 10.54
CA ARG A 34 -9.44 21.97 11.63
C ARG A 34 -8.45 22.86 12.38
N MET A 35 -8.91 24.02 12.83
CA MET A 35 -8.14 24.96 13.62
C MET A 35 -8.62 24.95 15.07
N LEU A 36 -7.72 24.63 16.00
CA LEU A 36 -7.95 24.68 17.44
C LEU A 36 -7.00 25.71 18.04
N THR A 37 -7.51 26.88 18.42
CA THR A 37 -6.68 28.03 18.86
C THR A 37 -7.17 28.64 20.17
N GLY A 38 -6.23 29.20 20.94
CA GLY A 38 -6.53 30.04 22.09
C GLY A 38 -7.00 31.46 21.73
N ASP A 39 -6.89 31.84 20.45
CA ASP A 39 -7.21 33.19 19.99
C ASP A 39 -8.69 33.54 20.07
N HIS A 40 -8.98 34.84 19.92
CA HIS A 40 -10.34 35.34 19.78
C HIS A 40 -11.02 34.77 18.51
N PRO A 41 -12.32 34.42 18.55
CA PRO A 41 -13.03 33.86 17.39
C PRO A 41 -12.90 34.69 16.10
N ALA A 42 -12.94 36.02 16.22
CA ALA A 42 -12.80 36.92 15.08
C ALA A 42 -11.41 36.81 14.40
N THR A 43 -10.34 36.65 15.19
CA THR A 43 -8.98 36.47 14.67
C THR A 43 -8.84 35.10 14.01
N ALA A 44 -9.33 34.05 14.68
CA ALA A 44 -9.32 32.70 14.16
C ALA A 44 -10.08 32.59 12.82
N GLU A 45 -11.25 33.23 12.73
CA GLU A 45 -12.04 33.30 11.49
C GLU A 45 -11.28 34.00 10.36
N ALA A 46 -10.63 35.14 10.66
CA ALA A 46 -9.87 35.89 9.66
C ALA A 46 -8.70 35.06 9.10
N ILE A 47 -7.91 34.44 9.98
CA ILE A 47 -6.78 33.57 9.57
C ILE A 47 -7.29 32.36 8.80
N ALA A 48 -8.37 31.71 9.25
CA ALA A 48 -8.93 30.54 8.60
C ALA A 48 -9.45 30.83 7.18
N LYS A 49 -9.99 32.03 6.92
CA LYS A 49 -10.35 32.48 5.57
C LYS A 49 -9.11 32.72 4.71
N GLU A 50 -8.07 33.33 5.28
CA GLU A 50 -6.82 33.64 4.56
C GLU A 50 -6.09 32.37 4.11
N ILE A 51 -6.01 31.35 4.96
CA ILE A 51 -5.38 30.06 4.62
C ILE A 51 -6.31 29.08 3.89
N GLY A 52 -7.60 29.40 3.81
CA GLY A 52 -8.59 28.65 3.07
C GLY A 52 -9.17 27.42 3.77
N ILE A 53 -9.14 27.35 5.11
CA ILE A 53 -9.88 26.33 5.89
C ILE A 53 -11.39 26.51 5.69
N ILE A 54 -11.84 27.77 5.63
CA ILE A 54 -13.23 28.12 5.33
C ILE A 54 -13.32 28.94 4.03
N PRO A 55 -14.40 28.82 3.24
CA PRO A 55 -14.57 29.57 2.00
C PRO A 55 -14.57 31.09 2.21
N ALA A 56 -14.21 31.85 1.18
CA ALA A 56 -14.36 33.30 1.19
C ALA A 56 -15.85 33.68 1.25
N GLY A 57 -16.29 34.24 2.39
CA GLY A 57 -17.69 34.61 2.64
C GLY A 57 -18.04 34.60 4.14
N PRO A 58 -19.32 34.85 4.52
CA PRO A 58 -19.79 34.59 5.88
C PRO A 58 -19.71 33.09 6.17
N ALA A 59 -19.11 32.70 7.29
CA ALA A 59 -19.07 31.29 7.68
C ALA A 59 -20.50 30.78 7.90
N ALA A 60 -20.83 29.58 7.40
CA ALA A 60 -22.11 28.94 7.69
C ALA A 60 -22.27 28.73 9.20
N LYS A 61 -23.52 28.75 9.69
CA LYS A 61 -23.81 28.50 11.10
C LYS A 61 -23.24 27.14 11.52
N GLY A 62 -22.50 27.09 12.63
CA GLY A 62 -21.91 25.87 13.18
C GLY A 62 -20.46 25.58 12.77
N VAL A 63 -19.90 26.34 11.83
CA VAL A 63 -18.50 26.18 11.39
C VAL A 63 -17.50 26.62 12.46
N ILE A 64 -17.87 27.61 13.26
CA ILE A 64 -17.03 28.21 14.31
C ILE A 64 -17.74 28.04 15.66
N THR A 65 -17.03 27.52 16.65
CA THR A 65 -17.46 27.48 18.04
C THR A 65 -16.35 27.98 18.97
N THR A 66 -16.66 28.15 20.24
CA THR A 66 -15.66 28.45 21.29
C THR A 66 -15.42 27.22 22.16
N GLY A 67 -14.22 27.11 22.73
CA GLY A 67 -13.86 26.07 23.69
C GLY A 67 -14.91 25.89 24.79
N PRO A 68 -15.24 26.94 25.58
CA PRO A 68 -16.24 26.84 26.63
C PRO A 68 -17.63 26.38 26.16
N LYS A 69 -18.02 26.75 24.93
CA LYS A 69 -19.30 26.33 24.36
C LYS A 69 -19.28 24.86 23.95
N MET A 70 -18.17 24.40 23.38
CA MET A 70 -17.98 22.99 23.06
C MET A 70 -17.88 22.14 24.33
N ASP A 71 -17.16 22.62 25.33
CA ASP A 71 -16.96 21.94 26.61
C ASP A 71 -18.27 21.81 27.40
N ALA A 72 -19.19 22.74 27.24
CA ALA A 72 -20.54 22.67 27.83
C ALA A 72 -21.52 21.74 27.09
N MET A 73 -21.22 21.30 25.86
CA MET A 73 -22.06 20.32 25.15
C MET A 73 -21.91 18.94 25.78
N SER A 74 -22.91 18.08 25.66
CA SER A 74 -22.73 16.65 25.93
C SER A 74 -22.02 15.97 24.74
N ASP A 75 -21.40 14.82 24.97
CA ASP A 75 -20.77 14.07 23.87
C ASP A 75 -21.80 13.59 22.85
N ASP A 76 -23.00 13.21 23.28
CA ASP A 76 -24.12 12.87 22.41
C ASP A 76 -24.53 14.04 21.50
N ASP A 77 -24.57 15.27 22.05
CA ASP A 77 -24.92 16.45 21.27
C ASP A 77 -23.82 16.77 20.25
N LEU A 78 -22.56 16.64 20.67
CA LEU A 78 -21.40 16.84 19.81
C LEU A 78 -21.38 15.80 18.69
N ASP A 79 -21.77 14.56 18.95
CA ASP A 79 -21.79 13.46 17.98
C ASP A 79 -23.00 13.53 17.03
N LYS A 80 -24.14 14.07 17.49
CA LYS A 80 -25.33 14.34 16.66
C LYS A 80 -25.13 15.46 15.65
N MET A 81 -24.09 16.31 15.81
CA MET A 81 -23.80 17.34 14.82
C MET A 81 -23.50 16.72 13.44
N PRO A 82 -24.07 17.23 12.34
CA PRO A 82 -23.77 16.72 11.00
C PRO A 82 -22.27 16.72 10.70
N GLU A 83 -21.60 17.80 11.06
CA GLU A 83 -20.14 17.93 11.04
C GLU A 83 -19.64 18.60 12.31
N LEU A 84 -18.48 18.15 12.79
CA LEU A 84 -17.76 18.83 13.86
C LEU A 84 -17.23 20.18 13.38
N PRO A 85 -17.23 21.23 14.23
CA PRO A 85 -16.73 22.56 13.89
C PRO A 85 -15.34 22.52 13.23
N LEU A 86 -15.13 23.40 12.26
CA LEU A 86 -13.82 23.57 11.62
C LEU A 86 -12.89 24.45 12.45
N ILE A 87 -13.47 25.36 13.24
CA ILE A 87 -12.72 26.28 14.09
C ILE A 87 -13.28 26.19 15.51
N VAL A 88 -12.40 25.90 16.46
CA VAL A 88 -12.66 26.07 17.90
C VAL A 88 -11.70 27.14 18.40
N ALA A 89 -12.25 28.26 18.86
CA ALA A 89 -11.49 29.40 19.35
C ALA A 89 -11.56 29.48 20.89
N ARG A 90 -10.59 30.15 21.53
CA ARG A 90 -10.42 30.14 22.99
C ARG A 90 -10.44 28.70 23.57
N CYS A 91 -9.75 27.77 22.92
CA CYS A 91 -9.62 26.39 23.40
C CYS A 91 -8.82 26.31 24.71
N SER A 92 -9.29 25.50 25.64
CA SER A 92 -8.44 24.95 26.69
C SER A 92 -7.70 23.70 26.18
N PRO A 93 -6.69 23.18 26.91
CA PRO A 93 -6.09 21.88 26.61
C PRO A 93 -7.14 20.76 26.52
N GLU A 94 -8.13 20.76 27.42
CA GLU A 94 -9.20 19.78 27.45
C GLU A 94 -10.10 19.87 26.21
N SER A 95 -10.40 21.09 25.72
CA SER A 95 -11.14 21.27 24.47
C SER A 95 -10.44 20.58 23.30
N LYS A 96 -9.10 20.60 23.25
CA LYS A 96 -8.33 20.00 22.15
C LYS A 96 -8.40 18.47 22.19
N VAL A 97 -8.23 17.88 23.38
CA VAL A 97 -8.39 16.42 23.60
C VAL A 97 -9.80 15.99 23.21
N ARG A 98 -10.82 16.71 23.68
CA ARG A 98 -12.22 16.39 23.40
C ARG A 98 -12.56 16.39 21.91
N MET A 99 -11.94 17.26 21.11
CA MET A 99 -12.08 17.23 19.65
C MET A 99 -11.52 15.94 19.05
N VAL A 100 -10.37 15.47 19.54
CA VAL A 100 -9.75 14.21 19.07
C VAL A 100 -10.66 13.03 19.42
N GLU A 101 -11.15 12.95 20.65
CA GLU A 101 -12.08 11.90 21.09
C GLU A 101 -13.38 11.90 20.26
N ALA A 102 -13.94 13.08 19.96
CA ALA A 102 -15.12 13.19 19.10
C ALA A 102 -14.86 12.71 17.66
N LEU A 103 -13.65 12.93 17.13
CA LEU A 103 -13.24 12.38 15.83
C LEU A 103 -13.13 10.85 15.89
N HIS A 104 -12.57 10.30 16.97
CA HIS A 104 -12.45 8.85 17.17
C HIS A 104 -13.80 8.17 17.29
N ARG A 105 -14.75 8.72 18.07
CA ARG A 105 -16.13 8.19 18.16
C ARG A 105 -16.84 8.16 16.81
N ARG A 106 -16.44 9.03 15.88
CA ARG A 106 -16.93 9.08 14.49
C ARG A 106 -16.13 8.19 13.52
N GLY A 107 -15.24 7.33 14.04
CA GLY A 107 -14.40 6.43 13.25
C GLY A 107 -13.47 7.17 12.28
N LYS A 108 -12.98 8.36 12.68
CA LYS A 108 -11.99 9.14 11.92
C LYS A 108 -10.61 8.92 12.53
N ILE A 109 -9.60 9.00 11.67
CA ILE A 109 -8.19 9.07 12.07
C ILE A 109 -7.84 10.55 12.23
N ALA A 110 -7.30 10.91 13.38
CA ALA A 110 -6.93 12.27 13.72
C ALA A 110 -5.40 12.41 13.76
N ALA A 111 -4.90 13.42 13.05
CA ALA A 111 -3.53 13.91 13.24
C ALA A 111 -3.61 15.27 13.94
N MET A 112 -2.88 15.43 15.05
CA MET A 112 -2.88 16.65 15.84
C MET A 112 -1.50 17.30 15.76
N THR A 113 -1.47 18.61 15.52
CA THR A 113 -0.24 19.40 15.49
C THR A 113 -0.27 20.49 16.54
N GLY A 114 0.86 20.72 17.20
CA GLY A 114 1.01 21.77 18.21
C GLY A 114 2.46 22.03 18.58
N ASP A 115 2.68 23.11 19.33
CA ASP A 115 4.00 23.59 19.73
C ASP A 115 4.06 23.91 21.24
N GLY A 116 2.93 24.28 21.84
CA GLY A 116 2.84 24.60 23.25
C GLY A 116 2.70 23.36 24.13
N VAL A 117 3.17 23.43 25.38
CA VAL A 117 2.98 22.37 26.40
C VAL A 117 1.50 21.99 26.56
N ASN A 118 0.60 22.96 26.37
CA ASN A 118 -0.85 22.79 26.38
C ASN A 118 -1.38 21.84 25.30
N ASP A 119 -0.62 21.60 24.23
CA ASP A 119 -1.00 20.71 23.13
C ASP A 119 -0.60 19.26 23.40
N SER A 120 0.32 19.04 24.35
CA SER A 120 0.87 17.71 24.64
C SER A 120 -0.19 16.64 24.91
N PRO A 121 -1.30 16.90 25.66
CA PRO A 121 -2.33 15.87 25.87
C PRO A 121 -3.02 15.50 24.56
N SER A 122 -3.39 16.49 23.74
CA SER A 122 -4.08 16.25 22.46
C SER A 122 -3.17 15.64 21.39
N ILE A 123 -1.86 15.96 21.41
CA ILE A 123 -0.85 15.33 20.54
C ILE A 123 -0.72 13.85 20.91
N LYS A 124 -0.70 13.54 22.20
CA LYS A 124 -0.60 12.17 22.70
C LYS A 124 -1.83 11.32 22.42
N GLU A 125 -3.01 11.94 22.47
CA GLU A 125 -4.29 11.27 22.22
C GLU A 125 -4.55 11.00 20.73
N ALA A 126 -3.97 11.80 19.83
CA ALA A 126 -4.16 11.64 18.39
C ALA A 126 -3.55 10.33 17.85
N ASP A 127 -4.09 9.82 16.74
CA ASP A 127 -3.50 8.64 16.07
C ASP A 127 -2.10 8.94 15.51
N VAL A 128 -1.85 10.20 15.17
CA VAL A 128 -0.53 10.72 14.79
C VAL A 128 -0.31 12.08 15.43
N GLY A 129 0.55 12.13 16.44
CA GLY A 129 0.98 13.36 17.08
C GLY A 129 2.13 14.04 16.32
N ILE A 130 2.00 15.34 16.05
CA ILE A 130 2.99 16.12 15.29
C ILE A 130 3.45 17.33 16.11
N ALA A 131 4.74 17.41 16.43
CA ALA A 131 5.33 18.55 17.13
C ALA A 131 6.16 19.44 16.20
N MET A 132 6.21 20.73 16.53
CA MET A 132 7.12 21.69 15.89
C MET A 132 8.55 21.49 16.41
N GLY A 133 9.54 21.47 15.52
CA GLY A 133 10.94 21.21 15.84
C GLY A 133 11.68 22.42 16.42
N ILE A 134 11.38 23.63 15.94
CA ILE A 134 12.07 24.86 16.35
C ILE A 134 11.29 25.55 17.48
N THR A 135 10.02 25.88 17.26
CA THR A 135 9.18 26.58 18.25
C THR A 135 8.55 25.64 19.29
N GLY A 136 8.49 24.34 19.00
CA GLY A 136 7.85 23.38 19.90
C GLY A 136 8.61 23.16 21.19
N SER A 137 7.87 23.02 22.28
CA SER A 137 8.41 22.65 23.59
C SER A 137 8.99 21.24 23.60
N ASP A 138 9.95 20.97 24.49
CA ASP A 138 10.51 19.62 24.65
C ASP A 138 9.45 18.61 25.11
N VAL A 139 8.44 19.08 25.86
CA VAL A 139 7.29 18.26 26.26
C VAL A 139 6.50 17.79 25.04
N THR A 140 6.17 18.70 24.11
CA THR A 140 5.45 18.33 22.89
C THR A 140 6.26 17.41 21.98
N LYS A 141 7.58 17.64 21.87
CA LYS A 141 8.48 16.77 21.08
C LYS A 141 8.59 15.37 21.68
N GLY A 142 8.60 15.27 23.01
CA GLY A 142 8.71 14.00 23.73
C GLY A 142 7.47 13.11 23.62
N VAL A 143 6.29 13.67 23.29
CA VAL A 143 5.04 12.91 23.14
C VAL A 143 4.61 12.68 21.69
N ALA A 144 5.18 13.40 20.73
CA ALA A 144 4.81 13.31 19.32
C ALA A 144 5.45 12.12 18.59
N ASP A 145 4.74 11.58 17.59
CA ASP A 145 5.25 10.53 16.71
C ASP A 145 6.13 11.12 15.59
N ILE A 146 5.85 12.36 15.18
CA ILE A 146 6.57 13.08 14.13
C ILE A 146 6.99 14.46 14.66
N VAL A 147 8.24 14.83 14.43
CA VAL A 147 8.76 16.18 14.73
C VAL A 147 9.12 16.89 13.42
N LEU A 148 8.52 18.05 13.17
CA LEU A 148 8.79 18.88 11.99
C LEU A 148 10.04 19.72 12.21
N ALA A 149 11.20 19.26 11.74
CA ALA A 149 12.47 19.95 11.92
C ALA A 149 12.50 21.39 11.36
N ASP A 150 11.61 21.73 10.43
CA ASP A 150 11.55 23.01 9.71
C ASP A 150 10.35 23.91 10.09
N ASP A 151 9.51 23.47 11.03
CA ASP A 151 8.29 24.19 11.44
C ASP A 151 7.38 24.58 10.27
N ASN A 152 7.30 23.71 9.25
CA ASN A 152 6.52 23.97 8.05
C ASN A 152 5.35 23.00 7.94
N PHE A 153 4.13 23.54 7.97
CA PHE A 153 2.91 22.75 7.78
C PHE A 153 2.88 21.99 6.44
N ALA A 154 3.56 22.50 5.40
CA ALA A 154 3.66 21.79 4.12
C ALA A 154 4.37 20.43 4.23
N THR A 155 5.25 20.25 5.22
CA THR A 155 5.95 18.99 5.49
C THR A 155 4.98 17.89 5.90
N ILE A 156 3.87 18.22 6.58
CA ILE A 156 2.79 17.28 6.91
C ILE A 156 2.17 16.72 5.64
N VAL A 157 1.93 17.55 4.62
CA VAL A 157 1.34 17.09 3.35
C VAL A 157 2.29 16.14 2.61
N SER A 158 3.60 16.41 2.68
CA SER A 158 4.62 15.50 2.15
C SER A 158 4.67 14.18 2.93
N ALA A 159 4.56 14.21 4.25
CA ALA A 159 4.48 13.01 5.08
C ALA A 159 3.24 12.17 4.76
N VAL A 160 2.08 12.81 4.57
CA VAL A 160 0.84 12.13 4.13
C VAL A 160 1.02 11.48 2.75
N ARG A 161 1.64 12.19 1.80
CA ARG A 161 1.93 11.65 0.46
C ARG A 161 2.80 10.40 0.55
N GLU A 162 3.85 10.45 1.38
CA GLU A 162 4.77 9.33 1.54
C GLU A 162 4.12 8.16 2.29
N GLY A 163 3.33 8.42 3.33
CA GLY A 163 2.57 7.39 4.04
C GLY A 163 1.60 6.65 3.12
N ARG A 164 0.89 7.38 2.24
CA ARG A 164 0.02 6.75 1.23
C ARG A 164 0.82 5.93 0.21
N ARG A 165 2.02 6.38 -0.17
CA ARG A 165 2.91 5.66 -1.10
C ARG A 165 3.35 4.34 -0.47
N ILE A 166 3.89 4.40 0.75
CA ILE A 166 4.31 3.23 1.52
C ILE A 166 3.17 2.24 1.66
N PHE A 167 1.96 2.68 2.02
CA PHE A 167 0.80 1.80 2.11
C PHE A 167 0.46 1.09 0.78
N ALA A 168 0.48 1.82 -0.33
CA ALA A 168 0.24 1.24 -1.65
C ALA A 168 1.33 0.22 -2.03
N SER A 169 2.60 0.55 -1.79
CA SER A 169 3.72 -0.36 -2.03
C SER A 169 3.64 -1.61 -1.15
N ILE A 170 3.26 -1.48 0.12
CA ILE A 170 2.99 -2.61 1.03
C ILE A 170 1.93 -3.52 0.46
N SER A 171 0.79 -2.96 0.05
CA SER A 171 -0.29 -3.77 -0.53
C SER A 171 0.17 -4.54 -1.77
N ASN A 172 1.03 -3.94 -2.61
CA ASN A 172 1.51 -4.57 -3.84
C ASN A 172 2.53 -5.69 -3.57
N PHE A 173 3.51 -5.49 -2.69
CA PHE A 173 4.50 -6.54 -2.40
C PHE A 173 3.90 -7.66 -1.55
N VAL A 174 2.96 -7.36 -0.64
CA VAL A 174 2.23 -8.40 0.11
C VAL A 174 1.46 -9.29 -0.85
N MET A 175 0.81 -8.71 -1.87
CA MET A 175 0.14 -9.47 -2.92
C MET A 175 1.14 -10.42 -3.61
N HIS A 176 2.30 -9.91 -4.02
CA HIS A 176 3.35 -10.68 -4.67
C HIS A 176 3.80 -11.89 -3.83
N LEU A 177 4.15 -11.66 -2.56
CA LEU A 177 4.62 -12.72 -1.65
C LEU A 177 3.52 -13.76 -1.38
N LEU A 178 2.28 -13.33 -1.12
CA LEU A 178 1.18 -14.25 -0.84
C LEU A 178 0.79 -15.08 -2.07
N SER A 179 0.82 -14.50 -3.27
CA SER A 179 0.59 -15.24 -4.51
C SER A 179 1.69 -16.28 -4.75
N GLY A 180 2.94 -15.95 -4.42
CA GLY A 180 4.05 -16.90 -4.42
C GLY A 180 3.79 -18.07 -3.49
N ASN A 181 3.47 -17.79 -2.22
CA ASN A 181 3.13 -18.82 -1.22
C ASN A 181 1.94 -19.69 -1.66
N MET A 182 0.92 -19.08 -2.28
CA MET A 182 -0.23 -19.80 -2.82
C MET A 182 0.18 -20.71 -3.99
N ALA A 183 1.07 -20.27 -4.87
CA ALA A 183 1.60 -21.10 -5.95
C ALA A 183 2.39 -22.31 -5.42
N GLU A 184 3.24 -22.10 -4.42
CA GLU A 184 3.97 -23.17 -3.74
C GLU A 184 3.03 -24.16 -3.06
N ALA A 185 2.00 -23.67 -2.36
CA ALA A 185 0.99 -24.51 -1.72
C ALA A 185 0.26 -25.39 -2.74
N VAL A 186 -0.12 -24.83 -3.90
CA VAL A 186 -0.74 -25.59 -5.00
C VAL A 186 0.21 -26.66 -5.52
N VAL A 187 1.48 -26.33 -5.78
CA VAL A 187 2.48 -27.30 -6.24
C VAL A 187 2.63 -28.42 -5.22
N LEU A 188 2.82 -28.10 -3.94
CA LEU A 188 3.06 -29.08 -2.88
C LEU A 188 1.86 -29.99 -2.62
N LEU A 189 0.65 -29.43 -2.53
CA LEU A 189 -0.56 -30.22 -2.25
C LEU A 189 -0.90 -31.15 -3.42
N VAL A 190 -0.77 -30.69 -4.66
CA VAL A 190 -0.98 -31.53 -5.84
C VAL A 190 0.12 -32.58 -5.96
N SER A 191 1.38 -32.20 -5.74
CA SER A 191 2.52 -33.12 -5.71
C SER A 191 2.31 -34.24 -4.70
N LEU A 192 1.88 -33.91 -3.48
CA LEU A 192 1.63 -34.87 -2.40
C LEU A 192 0.49 -35.84 -2.76
N ALA A 193 -0.55 -35.35 -3.43
CA ALA A 193 -1.75 -36.14 -3.72
C ALA A 193 -1.61 -37.02 -4.98
N PHE A 194 -0.85 -36.57 -5.99
CA PHE A 194 -0.89 -37.18 -7.33
C PHE A 194 0.46 -37.60 -7.90
N VAL A 195 1.59 -37.15 -7.33
CA VAL A 195 2.91 -37.50 -7.85
C VAL A 195 3.53 -38.52 -6.90
N ILE A 196 3.42 -39.79 -7.25
CA ILE A 196 3.79 -40.93 -6.40
C ILE A 196 4.81 -41.78 -7.16
N ASP A 197 5.84 -42.26 -6.45
CA ASP A 197 6.85 -43.17 -6.99
C ASP A 197 6.34 -44.62 -7.12
N ASP A 198 7.14 -45.49 -7.73
CA ASP A 198 6.75 -46.89 -7.97
C ASP A 198 6.47 -47.69 -6.68
N ASN A 199 6.92 -47.19 -5.52
CA ASN A 199 6.71 -47.78 -4.20
C ASN A 199 5.57 -47.13 -3.41
N GLY A 200 4.82 -46.20 -4.00
CA GLY A 200 3.72 -45.54 -3.32
C GLY A 200 4.13 -44.33 -2.48
N PHE A 201 5.38 -43.85 -2.57
CA PHE A 201 5.85 -42.67 -1.85
C PHE A 201 5.69 -41.38 -2.65
N PRO A 202 5.19 -40.29 -2.03
CA PRO A 202 5.04 -39.01 -2.71
C PRO A 202 6.39 -38.43 -3.15
N ILE A 203 6.49 -38.02 -4.41
CA ILE A 203 7.65 -37.31 -4.97
C ILE A 203 7.38 -35.82 -4.85
N PHE A 204 8.34 -35.06 -4.32
CA PHE A 204 8.23 -33.61 -4.28
C PHE A 204 8.59 -32.99 -5.64
N VAL A 205 7.67 -32.25 -6.25
CA VAL A 205 7.89 -31.47 -7.49
C VAL A 205 8.90 -30.34 -7.29
N LEU A 206 9.00 -29.81 -6.07
CA LEU A 206 10.02 -28.86 -5.64
C LEU A 206 10.70 -29.37 -4.37
N SER A 207 12.03 -29.26 -4.30
CA SER A 207 12.75 -29.60 -3.08
C SER A 207 12.52 -28.54 -1.99
N PRO A 208 12.62 -28.90 -0.69
CA PRO A 208 12.49 -27.92 0.39
C PRO A 208 13.49 -26.76 0.28
N ILE A 209 14.70 -27.03 -0.23
CA ILE A 209 15.72 -25.99 -0.44
C ILE A 209 15.34 -25.06 -1.60
N ALA A 210 14.74 -25.58 -2.67
CA ALA A 210 14.21 -24.76 -3.76
C ALA A 210 13.11 -23.80 -3.26
N ILE A 211 12.21 -24.28 -2.41
CA ILE A 211 11.14 -23.46 -1.79
C ILE A 211 11.74 -22.39 -0.87
N LEU A 212 12.70 -22.76 -0.02
CA LEU A 212 13.40 -21.80 0.82
C LEU A 212 14.12 -20.72 -0.01
N PHE A 213 14.73 -21.12 -1.13
CA PHE A 213 15.37 -20.17 -2.04
C PHE A 213 14.37 -19.22 -2.69
N ILE A 214 13.23 -19.73 -3.17
CA ILE A 214 12.17 -18.90 -3.76
C ILE A 214 11.66 -17.87 -2.75
N ASN A 215 11.37 -18.31 -1.52
CA ASN A 215 10.83 -17.44 -0.47
C ASN A 215 11.86 -16.43 0.07
N THR A 216 13.12 -16.84 0.21
CA THR A 216 14.13 -16.00 0.87
C THR A 216 14.90 -15.14 -0.12
N ALA A 217 15.33 -15.71 -1.26
CA ALA A 217 16.18 -15.03 -2.23
C ALA A 217 15.35 -14.44 -3.37
N THR A 218 14.57 -15.26 -4.09
CA THR A 218 13.86 -14.82 -5.29
C THR A 218 12.79 -13.78 -4.98
N GLY A 219 12.01 -13.95 -3.93
CA GLY A 219 10.94 -13.00 -3.55
C GLY A 219 11.44 -11.68 -2.97
N SER A 220 12.62 -11.67 -2.36
CA SER A 220 13.16 -10.47 -1.67
C SER A 220 13.49 -9.33 -2.62
N GLY A 221 14.17 -9.63 -3.74
CA GLY A 221 14.53 -8.61 -4.73
C GLY A 221 13.31 -7.85 -5.27
N PRO A 222 12.31 -8.56 -5.83
CA PRO A 222 11.08 -7.94 -6.31
C PRO A 222 10.28 -7.23 -5.22
N ALA A 223 10.23 -7.76 -3.98
CA ALA A 223 9.56 -7.08 -2.88
C ALA A 223 10.21 -5.72 -2.57
N ILE A 224 11.55 -5.64 -2.54
CA ILE A 224 12.29 -4.38 -2.38
C ILE A 224 12.05 -3.46 -3.59
N GLY A 225 12.07 -4.02 -4.81
CA GLY A 225 11.76 -3.28 -6.03
C GLY A 225 10.40 -2.59 -5.97
N ILE A 226 9.35 -3.33 -5.61
CA ILE A 226 8.00 -2.79 -5.43
C ILE A 226 7.93 -1.78 -4.28
N ALA A 227 8.66 -2.00 -3.18
CA ALA A 227 8.70 -1.06 -2.06
C ALA A 227 9.24 0.32 -2.47
N LEU A 228 10.19 0.35 -3.41
CA LEU A 228 10.83 1.57 -3.91
C LEU A 228 10.10 2.22 -5.11
N ASP A 229 8.98 1.66 -5.58
CA ASP A 229 8.22 2.23 -6.70
C ASP A 229 7.80 3.67 -6.41
N ASP A 230 7.75 4.48 -7.47
CA ASP A 230 7.37 5.87 -7.38
C ASP A 230 5.90 6.07 -7.00
N CYS A 231 5.63 7.23 -6.40
CA CYS A 231 4.29 7.63 -6.01
C CYS A 231 3.40 7.86 -7.24
N ALA A 232 2.24 7.20 -7.28
CA ALA A 232 1.25 7.44 -8.33
C ALA A 232 0.80 8.91 -8.33
N SER A 233 0.74 9.55 -9.50
CA SER A 233 0.45 10.98 -9.65
C SER A 233 -0.93 11.41 -9.14
N ASP A 234 -1.85 10.45 -9.00
CA ASP A 234 -3.21 10.65 -8.53
C ASP A 234 -3.39 10.32 -7.03
N LEU A 235 -2.34 9.92 -6.32
CA LEU A 235 -2.43 9.46 -4.93
C LEU A 235 -2.99 10.53 -3.97
N MET A 236 -2.66 11.80 -4.21
CA MET A 236 -3.17 12.95 -3.45
C MET A 236 -4.53 13.47 -3.95
N LYS A 237 -5.18 12.75 -4.88
CA LYS A 237 -6.55 13.05 -5.36
C LYS A 237 -7.58 12.02 -4.87
N ARG A 238 -7.11 10.95 -4.23
CA ARG A 238 -7.94 9.88 -3.66
C ARG A 238 -8.34 10.24 -2.23
N PRO A 239 -9.51 9.83 -1.73
CA PRO A 239 -9.88 10.01 -0.33
C PRO A 239 -9.02 9.13 0.60
N PRO A 240 -8.99 9.41 1.92
CA PRO A 240 -8.33 8.53 2.89
C PRO A 240 -8.88 7.10 2.84
N VAL A 241 -7.97 6.12 2.85
CA VAL A 241 -8.29 4.69 2.78
C VAL A 241 -8.91 4.23 4.10
N LYS A 242 -10.00 3.46 4.02
CA LYS A 242 -10.66 2.86 5.19
C LYS A 242 -10.56 1.33 5.25
N HIS A 243 -10.05 0.69 4.21
CA HIS A 243 -10.00 -0.76 4.10
C HIS A 243 -8.63 -1.30 4.53
N SER A 244 -8.62 -2.55 5.00
CA SER A 244 -7.40 -3.33 5.21
C SER A 244 -6.73 -3.66 3.88
N ILE A 245 -5.47 -4.12 3.93
CA ILE A 245 -4.73 -4.68 2.79
C ILE A 245 -5.46 -5.91 2.22
N PHE A 246 -6.07 -6.71 3.10
CA PHE A 246 -6.80 -7.93 2.76
C PHE A 246 -8.25 -7.63 2.36
N THR A 247 -8.43 -7.06 1.17
CA THR A 247 -9.77 -6.92 0.58
C THR A 247 -10.20 -8.23 -0.07
N LYS A 248 -11.51 -8.41 -0.30
CA LYS A 248 -12.02 -9.57 -1.07
C LYS A 248 -11.38 -9.68 -2.45
N GLU A 249 -11.11 -8.54 -3.08
CA GLU A 249 -10.41 -8.47 -4.37
C GLU A 249 -8.95 -8.91 -4.24
N THR A 250 -8.24 -8.46 -3.21
CA THR A 250 -6.85 -8.89 -2.93
C THR A 250 -6.76 -10.39 -2.70
N ILE A 251 -7.71 -10.97 -1.95
CA ILE A 251 -7.75 -12.42 -1.68
C ILE A 251 -8.04 -13.18 -2.97
N MET A 252 -9.01 -12.74 -3.77
CA MET A 252 -9.33 -13.36 -5.06
C MET A 252 -8.15 -13.31 -6.03
N ASP A 253 -7.46 -12.17 -6.11
CA ASP A 253 -6.25 -12.00 -6.91
C ASP A 253 -5.15 -12.96 -6.46
N CYS A 254 -4.91 -13.05 -5.15
CA CYS A 254 -3.92 -13.95 -4.56
C CYS A 254 -4.21 -15.42 -4.91
N MET A 255 -5.47 -15.84 -4.77
CA MET A 255 -5.89 -17.20 -5.11
C MET A 255 -5.73 -17.45 -6.61
N PHE A 256 -6.17 -16.52 -7.46
CA PHE A 256 -6.09 -16.67 -8.91
C PHE A 256 -4.64 -16.74 -9.41
N TYR A 257 -3.82 -15.75 -9.10
CA TYR A 257 -2.43 -15.71 -9.56
C TYR A 257 -1.61 -16.86 -9.00
N GLY A 258 -1.78 -17.18 -7.72
CA GLY A 258 -1.11 -18.31 -7.09
C GLY A 258 -1.49 -19.64 -7.75
N THR A 259 -2.78 -19.91 -7.96
CA THR A 259 -3.21 -21.14 -8.62
C THR A 259 -2.73 -21.23 -10.08
N VAL A 260 -2.73 -20.14 -10.83
CA VAL A 260 -2.20 -20.13 -12.20
C VAL A 260 -0.69 -20.40 -12.19
N MET A 261 0.10 -19.71 -11.38
CA MET A 261 1.56 -19.95 -11.30
C MET A 261 1.88 -21.37 -10.83
N GLY A 262 1.20 -21.86 -9.80
CA GLY A 262 1.36 -23.23 -9.30
C GLY A 262 0.98 -24.27 -10.36
N GLY A 263 -0.14 -24.06 -11.05
CA GLY A 263 -0.57 -24.91 -12.16
C GLY A 263 0.40 -24.91 -13.34
N MET A 264 1.00 -23.77 -13.68
CA MET A 264 2.01 -23.67 -14.73
C MET A 264 3.36 -24.29 -14.33
N SER A 265 3.71 -24.24 -13.04
CA SER A 265 4.87 -24.97 -12.51
C SER A 265 4.65 -26.48 -12.57
N LEU A 266 3.47 -26.96 -12.19
CA LEU A 266 3.09 -28.37 -12.35
C LEU A 266 3.05 -28.78 -13.83
N ALA A 267 2.55 -27.91 -14.72
CA ALA A 267 2.58 -28.15 -16.15
C ALA A 267 4.02 -28.24 -16.66
N ALA A 268 4.94 -27.42 -16.18
CA ALA A 268 6.36 -27.52 -16.52
C ALA A 268 6.95 -28.87 -16.09
N PHE A 269 6.62 -29.35 -14.88
CA PHE A 269 6.95 -30.71 -14.43
C PHE A 269 6.41 -31.76 -15.41
N SER A 270 5.10 -31.72 -15.67
CA SER A 270 4.39 -32.74 -16.44
C SER A 270 4.80 -32.76 -17.91
N ILE A 271 5.00 -31.60 -18.54
CA ILE A 271 5.46 -31.51 -19.93
C ILE A 271 6.81 -32.20 -20.06
N TYR A 272 7.75 -31.92 -19.16
CA TYR A 272 9.02 -32.64 -19.21
C TYR A 272 8.84 -34.14 -19.02
N PHE A 273 8.17 -34.49 -17.92
CA PHE A 273 8.10 -35.85 -17.44
C PHE A 273 7.41 -36.80 -18.43
N TRP A 274 6.35 -36.35 -19.09
CA TRP A 274 5.53 -37.17 -19.99
C TRP A 274 5.81 -36.98 -21.47
N VAL A 275 6.28 -35.80 -21.89
CA VAL A 275 6.46 -35.49 -23.32
C VAL A 275 7.90 -35.63 -23.76
N ILE A 276 8.85 -35.28 -22.89
CA ILE A 276 10.27 -35.21 -23.23
C ILE A 276 11.03 -36.42 -22.70
N ALA A 277 10.66 -36.89 -21.51
CA ALA A 277 11.23 -38.08 -20.90
C ALA A 277 10.27 -39.28 -20.98
N ASP A 278 10.78 -40.49 -20.70
CA ASP A 278 10.04 -41.76 -20.77
C ASP A 278 9.18 -42.03 -19.51
N ALA A 279 8.68 -40.99 -18.84
CA ALA A 279 7.78 -41.08 -17.69
C ALA A 279 8.22 -42.03 -16.55
N ASN A 280 9.52 -42.05 -16.26
CA ASN A 280 10.09 -42.88 -15.19
C ASN A 280 10.05 -42.14 -13.84
N PHE A 281 9.26 -42.66 -12.89
CA PHE A 281 9.13 -42.09 -11.55
C PHE A 281 10.28 -42.47 -10.61
N GLY A 282 11.07 -43.48 -10.96
CA GLY A 282 12.16 -44.01 -10.14
C GLY A 282 11.68 -44.47 -8.76
N VAL A 283 12.63 -44.68 -7.86
CA VAL A 283 12.35 -45.08 -6.47
C VAL A 283 13.08 -44.17 -5.51
N ASN A 284 12.37 -43.61 -4.54
CA ASN A 284 12.93 -42.80 -3.45
C ASN A 284 13.77 -41.59 -3.90
N CYS A 285 13.33 -40.89 -4.94
CA CYS A 285 14.07 -39.79 -5.56
C CYS A 285 14.10 -38.49 -4.73
N ASN A 286 13.47 -38.45 -3.54
CA ASN A 286 13.53 -37.30 -2.63
C ASN A 286 14.87 -37.19 -1.88
N THR A 287 15.57 -38.31 -1.65
CA THR A 287 16.79 -38.35 -0.81
C THR A 287 18.10 -38.27 -1.61
N ASN A 288 18.07 -38.31 -2.95
CA ASN A 288 19.23 -38.53 -3.83
C ASN A 288 19.96 -39.87 -3.62
N GLU A 289 19.38 -40.80 -2.86
CA GLU A 289 19.88 -42.16 -2.64
C GLU A 289 19.03 -43.20 -3.39
N GLY A 290 18.05 -42.73 -4.15
CA GLY A 290 17.14 -43.53 -4.98
C GLY A 290 17.77 -44.04 -6.27
N THR A 291 17.03 -44.90 -6.96
CA THR A 291 17.42 -45.47 -8.27
C THR A 291 16.58 -44.83 -9.38
N ASP A 292 17.20 -44.64 -10.56
CA ASP A 292 16.57 -44.12 -11.79
C ASP A 292 15.88 -42.74 -11.64
N CYS A 293 16.51 -41.84 -10.88
CA CYS A 293 15.93 -40.55 -10.52
C CYS A 293 16.19 -39.39 -11.51
N ASP A 294 16.98 -39.60 -12.56
CA ASP A 294 17.38 -38.52 -13.47
C ASP A 294 16.18 -37.77 -14.05
N THR A 295 15.17 -38.49 -14.55
CA THR A 295 13.93 -37.92 -15.10
C THR A 295 13.20 -37.02 -14.10
N VAL A 296 13.09 -37.46 -12.84
CA VAL A 296 12.45 -36.69 -11.78
C VAL A 296 13.27 -35.43 -11.45
N LEU A 297 14.60 -35.55 -11.38
CA LEU A 297 15.49 -34.44 -11.09
C LEU A 297 15.46 -33.37 -12.20
N GLU A 298 15.33 -33.77 -13.46
CA GLU A 298 15.22 -32.87 -14.61
C GLU A 298 13.81 -32.22 -14.68
N ALA A 299 12.75 -32.97 -14.35
CA ALA A 299 11.39 -32.42 -14.19
C ALA A 299 11.31 -31.38 -13.05
N ARG A 300 12.01 -31.62 -11.93
CA ARG A 300 12.14 -30.66 -10.82
C ARG A 300 12.85 -29.38 -11.26
N ALA A 301 13.90 -29.49 -12.08
CA ALA A 301 14.63 -28.32 -12.57
C ALA A 301 13.71 -27.41 -13.39
N SER A 302 12.89 -28.02 -14.24
CA SER A 302 11.88 -27.35 -15.06
C SER A 302 10.85 -26.59 -14.22
N SER A 303 10.33 -27.24 -13.18
CA SER A 303 9.32 -26.68 -12.29
C SER A 303 9.87 -25.55 -11.44
N PHE A 304 11.08 -25.73 -10.91
CA PHE A 304 11.80 -24.71 -10.18
C PHE A 304 12.05 -23.47 -11.05
N LEU A 305 12.61 -23.66 -12.25
CA LEU A 305 12.90 -22.56 -13.15
C LEU A 305 11.62 -21.84 -13.60
N ALA A 306 10.54 -22.60 -13.87
CA ALA A 306 9.24 -22.05 -14.20
C ALA A 306 8.70 -21.19 -13.06
N LEU A 307 8.55 -21.75 -11.85
CA LEU A 307 7.99 -21.01 -10.72
C LEU A 307 8.83 -19.78 -10.36
N ASN A 308 10.17 -19.92 -10.33
CA ASN A 308 11.08 -18.82 -10.06
C ASN A 308 10.91 -17.68 -11.07
N THR A 309 10.89 -17.99 -12.37
CA THR A 309 10.77 -16.99 -13.43
C THR A 309 9.40 -16.35 -13.45
N LEU A 310 8.34 -17.15 -13.28
CA LEU A 310 6.97 -16.66 -13.18
C LEU A 310 6.82 -15.70 -11.99
N LEU A 311 7.42 -16.00 -10.85
CA LEU A 311 7.41 -15.10 -9.69
C LEU A 311 8.11 -13.77 -10.01
N LEU A 312 9.31 -13.80 -10.57
CA LEU A 312 10.05 -12.58 -10.96
C LEU A 312 9.24 -11.70 -11.93
N VAL A 313 8.58 -12.31 -12.92
CA VAL A 313 7.72 -11.61 -13.88
C VAL A 313 6.42 -11.12 -13.22
N HIS A 314 5.85 -11.90 -12.30
CA HIS A 314 4.64 -11.56 -11.57
C HIS A 314 4.79 -10.27 -10.74
N ALA A 315 6.00 -9.94 -10.29
CA ALA A 315 6.25 -8.68 -9.59
C ALA A 315 5.87 -7.44 -10.42
N TYR A 316 6.10 -7.46 -11.75
CA TYR A 316 5.63 -6.40 -12.65
C TYR A 316 4.12 -6.36 -12.76
N ASN A 317 3.47 -7.53 -12.76
CA ASN A 317 2.02 -7.61 -12.74
C ASN A 317 1.42 -6.99 -11.46
N CYS A 318 2.10 -7.12 -10.32
CA CYS A 318 1.66 -6.63 -9.01
C CYS A 318 1.73 -5.11 -8.84
N ARG A 319 2.52 -4.39 -9.68
CA ARG A 319 2.65 -2.92 -9.60
C ARG A 319 1.32 -2.20 -9.80
N HIS A 320 0.42 -2.81 -10.58
CA HIS A 320 -0.92 -2.30 -10.80
C HIS A 320 -1.96 -3.42 -10.69
N GLN A 321 -2.91 -3.27 -9.78
CA GLN A 321 -3.96 -4.27 -9.54
C GLN A 321 -4.94 -4.44 -10.72
N ARG A 322 -5.17 -3.38 -11.51
CA ARG A 322 -6.13 -3.40 -12.62
C ARG A 322 -5.60 -2.81 -13.93
N MET A 323 -4.54 -2.02 -13.89
CA MET A 323 -3.95 -1.44 -15.10
C MET A 323 -3.02 -2.46 -15.78
N PRO A 324 -2.91 -2.40 -17.11
CA PRO A 324 -1.99 -3.27 -17.84
C PRO A 324 -0.53 -3.06 -17.42
N PHE A 325 0.25 -4.14 -17.43
CA PHE A 325 1.67 -4.09 -17.06
C PHE A 325 2.49 -3.19 -18.00
N TRP A 326 2.13 -3.08 -19.29
CA TRP A 326 2.86 -2.26 -20.25
C TRP A 326 2.69 -0.75 -20.04
N LYS A 327 1.73 -0.33 -19.19
CA LYS A 327 1.63 1.06 -18.75
C LYS A 327 2.58 1.37 -17.59
N SER A 328 3.17 0.35 -16.98
CA SER A 328 4.21 0.53 -15.97
C SER A 328 5.54 0.78 -16.67
N PRO A 329 6.20 1.93 -16.43
CA PRO A 329 7.51 2.18 -17.00
C PRO A 329 8.55 1.21 -16.42
N LEU A 330 9.56 0.83 -17.22
CA LEU A 330 10.66 -0.05 -16.78
C LEU A 330 11.74 0.70 -15.97
N ASP A 331 11.43 1.90 -15.48
CA ASP A 331 12.39 2.82 -14.86
C ASP A 331 12.88 2.35 -13.48
N ASN A 332 12.17 1.40 -12.86
CA ASN A 332 12.57 0.84 -11.58
C ASN A 332 13.73 -0.16 -11.76
N TRP A 333 14.95 0.38 -11.68
CA TRP A 333 16.19 -0.39 -11.85
C TRP A 333 16.37 -1.51 -10.83
N VAL A 334 15.80 -1.39 -9.63
CA VAL A 334 15.87 -2.44 -8.59
C VAL A 334 15.00 -3.63 -8.99
N LEU A 335 13.80 -3.37 -9.51
CA LEU A 335 12.90 -4.42 -10.00
C LEU A 335 13.46 -5.09 -11.26
N LEU A 336 14.04 -4.30 -12.18
CA LEU A 336 14.73 -4.84 -13.37
C LEU A 336 15.97 -5.65 -12.99
N GLY A 337 16.78 -5.15 -12.07
CA GLY A 337 17.93 -5.85 -11.51
C GLY A 337 17.54 -7.15 -10.81
N SER A 338 16.38 -7.18 -10.15
CA SER A 338 15.84 -8.40 -9.52
C SER A 338 15.41 -9.44 -10.56
N LEU A 339 14.78 -9.03 -11.65
CA LEU A 339 14.43 -9.93 -12.75
C LEU A 339 15.68 -10.51 -13.42
N ILE A 340 16.63 -9.65 -13.80
CA ILE A 340 17.85 -10.08 -14.49
C ILE A 340 18.73 -10.91 -13.54
N GLY A 341 19.04 -10.38 -12.37
CA GLY A 341 19.87 -11.05 -11.36
C GLY A 341 19.26 -12.35 -10.86
N GLY A 342 17.95 -12.37 -10.60
CA GLY A 342 17.19 -13.56 -10.21
C GLY A 342 17.10 -14.62 -11.30
N THR A 343 17.23 -14.23 -12.58
CA THR A 343 17.32 -15.18 -13.70
C THR A 343 18.77 -15.67 -13.87
N LEU A 344 19.76 -14.79 -13.76
CA LEU A 344 21.17 -15.15 -13.89
C LEU A 344 21.64 -16.08 -12.75
N ILE A 345 21.15 -15.88 -11.53
CA ILE A 345 21.49 -16.77 -10.41
C ILE A 345 20.99 -18.19 -10.67
N CYS A 346 19.86 -18.37 -11.38
CA CYS A 346 19.39 -19.70 -11.78
C CYS A 346 20.38 -20.44 -12.67
N LEU A 347 21.18 -19.75 -13.51
CA LEU A 347 22.23 -20.42 -14.28
C LEU A 347 23.24 -21.12 -13.36
N LEU A 348 23.59 -20.48 -12.24
CA LEU A 348 24.47 -21.08 -11.23
C LEU A 348 23.79 -22.25 -10.53
N LEU A 349 22.52 -22.12 -10.18
CA LEU A 349 21.78 -23.16 -9.45
C LEU A 349 21.53 -24.41 -10.30
N LEU A 350 21.21 -24.25 -11.58
CA LEU A 350 20.91 -25.36 -12.49
C LEU A 350 22.15 -26.05 -13.06
N TYR A 351 23.26 -25.33 -13.28
CA TYR A 351 24.41 -25.86 -14.04
C TYR A 351 25.66 -26.13 -13.21
N VAL A 352 25.78 -25.60 -11.99
CA VAL A 352 26.90 -25.95 -11.11
C VAL A 352 26.60 -27.32 -10.48
N PRO A 353 27.38 -28.38 -10.76
CA PRO A 353 26.98 -29.76 -10.43
C PRO A 353 26.69 -30.00 -8.95
N TYR A 354 27.49 -29.39 -8.06
CA TYR A 354 27.30 -29.49 -6.62
C TYR A 354 26.00 -28.81 -6.17
N LEU A 355 25.73 -27.60 -6.64
CA LEU A 355 24.51 -26.86 -6.29
C LEU A 355 23.26 -27.55 -6.84
N SER A 356 23.28 -27.92 -8.11
CA SER A 356 22.15 -28.58 -8.77
C SER A 356 21.83 -29.92 -8.09
N THR A 357 22.77 -30.86 -8.11
CA THR A 357 22.44 -32.25 -7.72
C THR A 357 22.42 -32.45 -6.21
N LYS A 358 23.39 -31.92 -5.46
CA LYS A 358 23.52 -32.19 -4.01
C LYS A 358 22.69 -31.24 -3.14
N VAL A 359 22.59 -29.95 -3.51
CA VAL A 359 21.89 -28.95 -2.71
C VAL A 359 20.42 -28.85 -3.13
N PHE A 360 20.15 -28.51 -4.39
CA PHE A 360 18.78 -28.25 -4.87
C PHE A 360 18.02 -29.53 -5.27
N LYS A 361 18.71 -30.66 -5.43
CA LYS A 361 18.13 -31.96 -5.80
C LYS A 361 17.32 -31.88 -7.10
N HIS A 362 17.93 -31.23 -8.09
CA HIS A 362 17.43 -31.14 -9.45
C HIS A 362 18.62 -31.21 -10.44
N LYS A 363 18.35 -31.38 -11.71
CA LYS A 363 19.38 -31.47 -12.75
C LYS A 363 18.96 -30.63 -13.95
N GLY A 364 19.68 -29.55 -14.22
CA GLY A 364 19.33 -28.63 -15.30
C GLY A 364 19.76 -29.12 -16.68
N GLY A 365 18.88 -29.04 -17.65
CA GLY A 365 19.16 -29.11 -19.09
C GLY A 365 19.14 -27.74 -19.76
N ALA A 366 19.16 -27.71 -21.10
CA ALA A 366 19.08 -26.47 -21.89
C ALA A 366 17.65 -26.13 -22.38
N TRP A 367 16.74 -27.10 -22.40
CA TRP A 367 15.44 -27.00 -23.05
C TRP A 367 14.40 -26.30 -22.14
N GLU A 368 14.59 -26.35 -20.83
CA GLU A 368 13.76 -25.76 -19.79
C GLU A 368 13.57 -24.26 -20.02
N TRP A 369 14.63 -23.57 -20.47
CA TRP A 369 14.61 -22.13 -20.74
C TRP A 369 13.60 -21.74 -21.82
N ALA A 370 13.50 -22.54 -22.91
CA ALA A 370 12.55 -22.28 -23.97
C ALA A 370 11.11 -22.48 -23.48
N MET A 371 10.87 -23.56 -22.72
CA MET A 371 9.55 -23.81 -22.12
C MET A 371 9.17 -22.69 -21.15
N VAL A 372 10.08 -22.28 -20.26
CA VAL A 372 9.82 -21.23 -19.27
C VAL A 372 9.59 -19.87 -19.92
N GLY A 373 10.28 -19.57 -21.02
CA GLY A 373 9.99 -18.40 -21.85
C GLY A 373 8.54 -18.41 -22.37
N CYS A 374 8.10 -19.53 -22.95
CA CYS A 374 6.71 -19.70 -23.41
C CYS A 374 5.69 -19.58 -22.27
N LEU A 375 5.96 -20.22 -21.12
CA LEU A 375 5.10 -20.16 -19.94
C LEU A 375 5.02 -18.74 -19.38
N SER A 376 6.11 -17.97 -19.39
CA SER A 376 6.12 -16.60 -18.91
C SER A 376 5.27 -15.67 -19.79
N VAL A 377 5.33 -15.83 -21.12
CA VAL A 377 4.46 -15.11 -22.05
C VAL A 377 3.00 -15.51 -21.85
N ALA A 378 2.71 -16.81 -21.73
CA ALA A 378 1.36 -17.32 -21.45
C ALA A 378 0.81 -16.77 -20.13
N PHE A 379 1.62 -16.75 -19.07
CA PHE A 379 1.23 -16.23 -17.76
C PHE A 379 0.85 -14.75 -17.83
N MET A 380 1.66 -13.94 -18.51
CA MET A 380 1.36 -12.51 -18.67
C MET A 380 0.08 -12.28 -19.48
N MET A 381 -0.18 -13.09 -20.51
CA MET A 381 -1.45 -13.03 -21.25
C MET A 381 -2.65 -13.38 -20.36
N VAL A 382 -2.55 -14.42 -19.53
CA VAL A 382 -3.61 -14.79 -18.57
C VAL A 382 -3.83 -13.69 -17.53
N CYS A 383 -2.76 -13.08 -17.01
CA CYS A 383 -2.86 -11.98 -16.05
C CYS A 383 -3.55 -10.75 -16.67
N GLU A 384 -3.21 -10.39 -17.90
CA GLU A 384 -3.81 -9.25 -18.59
C GLU A 384 -5.27 -9.50 -18.96
N PHE A 385 -5.61 -10.73 -19.36
CA PHE A 385 -7.00 -11.13 -19.55
C PHE A 385 -7.79 -11.01 -18.24
N TYR A 386 -7.25 -11.50 -17.12
CA TYR A 386 -7.88 -11.39 -15.81
C TYR A 386 -8.09 -9.92 -15.39
N LYS A 387 -7.09 -9.05 -15.58
CA LYS A 387 -7.20 -7.61 -15.35
C LYS A 387 -8.23 -6.94 -16.27
N LEU A 388 -8.36 -7.37 -17.52
CA LEU A 388 -9.37 -6.87 -18.46
C LEU A 388 -10.78 -7.22 -17.98
N VAL A 389 -11.01 -8.46 -17.57
CA VAL A 389 -12.29 -8.90 -16.98
C VAL A 389 -12.62 -8.05 -15.75
N LYS A 390 -11.67 -7.89 -14.82
CA LYS A 390 -11.86 -7.04 -13.63
C LYS A 390 -12.22 -5.59 -13.97
N ARG A 391 -11.55 -4.98 -14.94
CA ARG A 391 -11.87 -3.60 -15.38
C ARG A 391 -13.27 -3.45 -15.97
N THR A 392 -13.79 -4.51 -16.58
CA THR A 392 -15.09 -4.49 -17.26
C THR A 392 -16.24 -4.72 -16.29
N PHE A 393 -16.06 -5.61 -15.31
CA PHE A 393 -17.15 -6.05 -14.42
C PHE A 393 -17.12 -5.45 -13.01
N LEU A 394 -15.97 -4.96 -12.53
CA LEU A 394 -15.87 -4.40 -11.18
C LEU A 394 -15.90 -2.87 -11.19
N PRO A 395 -16.55 -2.24 -10.19
CA PRO A 395 -16.55 -0.78 -10.05
C PRO A 395 -15.13 -0.26 -9.84
N PRO A 396 -14.80 0.98 -10.26
CA PRO A 396 -13.45 1.52 -10.21
C PRO A 396 -12.87 1.43 -8.79
N LEU A 397 -11.63 0.93 -8.71
CA LEU A 397 -10.93 0.71 -7.44
C LEU A 397 -10.70 2.02 -6.66
N THR A 398 -10.62 3.14 -7.39
CA THR A 398 -10.37 4.47 -6.85
C THR A 398 -11.41 5.43 -7.36
N THR A 399 -12.12 6.07 -6.43
CA THR A 399 -12.97 7.24 -6.71
C THR A 399 -12.21 8.50 -6.33
N TYR A 400 -12.19 9.51 -7.21
CA TYR A 400 -11.51 10.77 -6.88
C TYR A 400 -12.39 11.63 -5.98
N VAL A 401 -11.74 12.47 -5.17
CA VAL A 401 -12.44 13.42 -4.30
C VAL A 401 -13.29 14.40 -5.11
N ALA A 402 -12.84 14.75 -6.32
CA ALA A 402 -13.59 15.60 -7.24
C ALA A 402 -14.90 14.95 -7.70
N ASP A 403 -14.89 13.65 -8.01
CA ASP A 403 -16.05 12.92 -8.50
C ASP A 403 -17.14 12.80 -7.42
N LYS A 404 -16.75 12.62 -6.15
CA LYS A 404 -17.68 12.63 -5.02
C LYS A 404 -18.46 13.94 -4.87
N LYS A 405 -17.85 15.09 -5.22
CA LYS A 405 -18.54 16.38 -5.19
C LYS A 405 -19.59 16.47 -6.31
N LEU A 406 -19.29 15.94 -7.50
CA LEU A 406 -20.26 15.85 -8.59
C LEU A 406 -21.44 14.92 -8.25
N ASP A 407 -21.18 13.77 -7.65
CA ASP A 407 -22.24 12.83 -7.24
C ASP A 407 -23.18 13.44 -6.19
N SER A 408 -22.63 14.20 -5.23
CA SER A 408 -23.43 14.92 -4.23
C SER A 408 -24.27 16.07 -4.81
N ILE A 409 -23.93 16.56 -6.00
CA ILE A 409 -24.70 17.58 -6.73
C ILE A 409 -25.76 16.92 -7.62
N THR A 410 -25.53 15.70 -8.10
CA THR A 410 -26.48 14.99 -8.99
C THR A 410 -27.68 14.34 -8.29
N VAL A 411 -27.78 14.39 -6.95
CA VAL A 411 -28.99 13.94 -6.22
C VAL A 411 -30.07 15.03 -6.12
N GLU A 412 -29.79 16.27 -6.54
CA GLU A 412 -30.83 17.29 -6.80
C GLU A 412 -30.75 17.78 -8.25
N GLY A 413 -31.40 17.05 -9.15
CA GLY A 413 -32.03 17.64 -10.33
C GLY A 413 -31.12 18.29 -11.39
N ALA A 414 -30.07 17.60 -11.85
CA ALA A 414 -29.42 17.98 -13.11
C ALA A 414 -29.00 16.75 -13.92
N LYS A 415 -29.66 16.53 -15.07
CA LYS A 415 -29.17 15.62 -16.12
C LYS A 415 -27.79 16.12 -16.59
N PRO A 416 -26.78 15.25 -16.71
CA PRO A 416 -25.52 15.66 -17.30
C PRO A 416 -25.70 15.83 -18.82
N MET A 417 -25.46 17.04 -19.31
CA MET A 417 -25.15 17.26 -20.73
C MET A 417 -23.71 16.82 -20.99
N LEU A 418 -23.57 16.06 -22.09
CA LEU A 418 -22.37 15.56 -22.76
C LEU A 418 -21.19 16.54 -22.84
N GLN A 419 -19.95 16.05 -22.74
CA GLN A 419 -19.14 15.56 -23.88
C GLN A 419 -17.90 14.80 -23.40
#